data_AF-A0A562SV64-F1
#
_entry.id   AF-A0A562SV64-F1
#
_cell.length_a   1.000
_cell.length_b   1.000
_cell.length_c   1.000
_cell.angle_alpha   90.00
_cell.angle_beta   90.00
_cell.angle_gamma   90.00
#
_symmetry.space_group_name_H-M   'P 1'
#
loop_
_entity.id
_entity.type
_entity.pdbx_description
1 polymer ?
#
loop_
_entity_poly.entity_id
_entity_poly.type
_entity_poly.pdbx_seq_one_letter_code
_entity_poly.pdbx_strand_id
1 'polypeptide(L)' 'MKYKIKQYDTFTLGKDVNLAIVKGMAGVVLEIWSDDSYEVEFVKPDGTNYELNGQFIFTIDR' A
#
# COMPACT_ATOMS: atom_id res chain seq x y z
N MET A 1 -5.11 -10.61 -19.42
CA MET A 1 -4.85 -11.35 -18.16
C MET A 1 -5.01 -10.39 -17.00
N LYS A 2 -5.89 -10.66 -16.01
CA LYS A 2 -5.91 -9.87 -14.77
C LYS A 2 -4.71 -10.30 -13.93
N TYR A 3 -3.79 -9.39 -13.64
CA TYR A 3 -2.68 -9.67 -12.73
C TYR A 3 -3.27 -9.85 -11.32
N LYS A 4 -3.06 -11.03 -10.72
CA LYS A 4 -3.47 -11.29 -9.33
C LYS A 4 -2.34 -10.80 -8.43
N ILE A 5 -2.66 -9.85 -7.55
CA ILE A 5 -1.75 -9.33 -6.53
C ILE A 5 -1.32 -10.47 -5.62
N LYS A 6 -0.03 -10.52 -5.29
CA LYS A 6 0.57 -11.47 -4.36
C LYS A 6 1.17 -10.73 -3.17
N GLN A 7 1.33 -11.45 -2.07
CA GLN A 7 2.06 -10.94 -0.91
C GLN A 7 3.49 -10.59 -1.34
N TYR A 8 3.98 -9.45 -0.86
CA TYR A 8 5.24 -8.81 -1.22
C TYR A 8 5.34 -8.25 -2.64
N ASP A 9 4.24 -8.24 -3.41
CA ASP A 9 4.19 -7.44 -4.64
C ASP A 9 4.33 -5.95 -4.28
N THR A 10 5.05 -5.24 -5.15
CA THR A 10 5.10 -3.78 -5.11
C THR A 10 4.01 -3.21 -6.00
N PHE A 11 3.50 -2.03 -5.63
CA PHE A 11 2.47 -1.34 -6.40
C PHE A 11 2.64 0.17 -6.34
N THR A 12 2.00 0.85 -7.28
CA THR A 12 1.78 2.31 -7.23
C THR A 12 0.31 2.56 -6.94
N LEU A 13 0.04 3.35 -5.91
CA LEU A 13 -1.32 3.65 -5.50
C LEU A 13 -2.06 4.42 -6.60
N GLY A 14 -3.18 3.86 -7.08
CA GLY A 14 -3.90 4.41 -8.24
C GLY A 14 -4.89 5.54 -7.92
N LYS A 15 -5.28 5.69 -6.65
CA LYS A 15 -6.27 6.67 -6.16
C LYS A 15 -5.92 7.12 -4.74
N ASP A 16 -6.37 8.31 -4.35
CA ASP A 16 -6.21 8.76 -2.96
C ASP A 16 -7.04 7.86 -2.03
N VAL A 17 -6.45 7.44 -0.91
CA VAL A 17 -7.15 6.72 0.16
C VAL A 17 -7.61 7.71 1.24
N ASN A 18 -6.74 8.67 1.59
CA ASN A 18 -7.03 9.77 2.49
C ASN A 18 -6.05 10.94 2.24
N LEU A 19 -6.06 11.97 3.11
CA LEU A 19 -5.21 13.16 2.96
C LEU A 19 -3.70 12.90 3.08
N ALA A 20 -3.28 11.79 3.69
CA ALA A 20 -1.88 11.42 3.87
C ALA A 20 -1.44 10.31 2.90
N ILE A 21 -2.36 9.46 2.48
CA ILE A 21 -2.12 8.32 1.58
C ILE A 21 -2.73 8.64 0.22
N VAL A 22 -1.90 9.19 -0.66
CA VAL A 22 -2.32 9.80 -1.92
C VAL A 22 -1.83 9.02 -3.13
N LYS A 23 -2.55 9.18 -4.25
CA LYS A 23 -2.22 8.59 -5.54
C LYS A 23 -0.76 8.83 -5.90
N GLY A 24 -0.11 7.79 -6.44
CA GLY A 24 1.27 7.83 -6.90
C GLY A 24 2.29 7.33 -5.87
N MET A 25 1.89 7.16 -4.60
CA MET A 25 2.78 6.55 -3.60
C MET A 25 3.12 5.10 -3.98
N ALA A 26 4.39 4.74 -3.80
CA ALA A 26 4.84 3.36 -3.94
C ALA A 26 4.56 2.59 -2.65
N GLY A 27 4.12 1.35 -2.77
CA GLY A 27 3.85 0.49 -1.62
C GLY A 27 4.20 -0.97 -1.86
N VAL A 28 4.20 -1.72 -0.77
CA VAL A 28 4.47 -3.16 -0.72
C VAL A 28 3.30 -3.83 -0.02
N VAL A 29 2.80 -4.93 -0.57
CA VAL A 29 1.77 -5.76 0.07
C VAL A 29 2.42 -6.60 1.17
N LEU A 30 1.98 -6.45 2.41
CA LEU A 30 2.46 -7.22 3.55
C LEU A 30 1.61 -8.46 3.82
N GLU A 31 0.29 -8.34 3.72
CA GLU A 31 -0.67 -9.42 3.98
C GLU A 31 -1.90 -9.28 3.08
N ILE A 32 -2.51 -10.40 2.70
CA ILE A 32 -3.72 -10.44 1.87
C ILE A 32 -4.84 -11.07 2.69
N TRP A 33 -5.73 -10.23 3.24
CA TRP A 33 -6.89 -10.71 4.01
C TRP A 33 -7.99 -11.29 3.10
N SER A 34 -8.17 -10.71 1.92
CA SER A 34 -9.12 -11.18 0.90
C SER A 34 -8.70 -10.72 -0.50
N ASP A 35 -9.49 -11.04 -1.53
CA ASP A 35 -9.22 -10.59 -2.89
C ASP A 35 -9.29 -9.04 -3.05
N ASP A 36 -9.88 -8.32 -2.09
CA ASP A 36 -10.06 -6.86 -2.15
C ASP A 36 -9.49 -6.10 -0.94
N SER A 37 -8.93 -6.77 0.07
CA SER A 37 -8.42 -6.14 1.30
C SER A 37 -6.99 -6.58 1.62
N TYR A 38 -6.13 -5.60 1.87
CA TYR A 38 -4.68 -5.77 1.93
C TYR A 38 -4.10 -4.96 3.09
N GLU A 39 -3.08 -5.50 3.76
CA GLU A 39 -2.16 -4.69 4.56
C GLU A 39 -0.97 -4.30 3.71
N VAL A 40 -0.59 -3.02 3.78
CA VAL A 40 0.48 -2.46 2.98
C VAL A 40 1.36 -1.53 3.80
N GLU A 41 2.61 -1.40 3.37
CA GLU A 41 3.49 -0.32 3.75
C GLU A 41 3.73 0.59 2.54
N PHE A 42 3.82 1.90 2.76
CA PHE A 42 4.22 2.84 1.72
C PHE A 42 5.68 3.22 1.87
N VAL A 43 6.40 3.30 0.76
CA VAL A 43 7.84 3.53 0.70
C VAL A 43 8.10 4.92 0.09
N LYS A 44 8.94 5.70 0.77
CA LYS A 44 9.42 7.00 0.29
C LYS A 44 10.53 6.82 -0.75
N PRO A 45 10.81 7.84 -1.58
CA PRO A 45 11.90 7.78 -2.55
C PRO A 45 13.29 7.50 -1.95
N ASP A 46 13.50 7.80 -0.67
CA ASP A 46 14.75 7.55 0.06
C ASP A 46 14.88 6.10 0.57
N GLY A 47 13.88 5.25 0.31
CA GLY A 47 13.84 3.85 0.74
C GLY A 47 13.33 3.64 2.16
N THR A 48 12.93 4.70 2.87
CA THR A 48 12.30 4.59 4.20
C THR A 48 10.78 4.45 4.09
N ASN A 49 10.14 3.99 5.16
CA ASN A 49 8.70 3.86 5.21
C ASN A 49 8.01 5.21 5.50
N TYR A 50 6.80 5.37 4.97
CA TYR A 50 5.87 6.37 5.45
C TYR A 50 5.36 6.01 6.84
N GLU A 51 5.36 7.01 7.72
CA GLU A 51 4.78 6.94 9.06
C GLU A 51 3.65 7.96 9.15
N LEU A 52 2.52 7.54 9.72
CA LEU A 52 1.43 8.44 10.06
C LEU A 52 0.98 8.15 11.49
N ASN A 53 1.17 9.13 12.39
CA ASN A 53 0.77 9.02 13.80
C ASN A 53 1.32 7.74 14.49
N GLY A 54 2.58 7.38 14.22
CA GLY A 54 3.19 6.16 14.77
C GLY A 54 2.85 4.85 14.03
N GLN A 55 2.03 4.90 12.97
CA GLN A 55 1.67 3.73 12.17
C GLN A 55 2.45 3.70 10.85
N PHE A 56 2.98 2.54 10.50
CA PHE A 56 3.68 2.27 9.24
C PHE A 56 2.89 1.36 8.30
N ILE A 57 1.99 0.56 8.88
CA ILE A 57 1.16 -0.42 8.17
C ILE A 57 -0.25 0.14 8.04
N PHE A 58 -0.81 0.01 6.84
CA PHE A 58 -2.13 0.54 6.49
C PHE A 58 -2.98 -0.55 5.86
N THR A 59 -4.25 -0.60 6.21
CA THR A 59 -5.23 -1.41 5.49
C THR A 59 -5.77 -0.62 4.30
N ILE A 60 -5.75 -1.22 3.12
CA ILE A 60 -6.37 -0.66 1.92
C ILE A 60 -7.39 -1.63 1.33
N ASP A 61 -8.52 -1.09 0.93
CA ASP A 61 -9.57 -1.81 0.22
C ASP A 61 -9.67 -1.31 -1.23
N ARG A 62 -9.84 -2.25 -2.16
CA ARG A 62 -9.83 -1.97 -3.61
C ARG A 62 -11.05 -1.17 -4.09
#